data_AF-A0A956J968-F1
#
_entry.id   AF-A0A956J968-F1
#
_cell.length_a   1.000
_cell.length_b   1.000
_cell.length_c   1.000
_cell.angle_alpha   90.00
_cell.angle_beta   90.00
_cell.angle_gamma   90.00
#
_symmetry.space_group_name_H-M   'P 1'
#
loop_
_entity.id
_entity.type
_entity.pdbx_description
1 polymer ?
#
loop_
_entity_poly.entity_id
_entity_poly.type
_entity_poly.pdbx_seq_one_letter_code
_entity_poly.pdbx_strand_id
1 'polypeptide(L)'
;MGGQRAWTRTGAPLLLALVVGCATGGEPDFTSNAYDGPSPADDGATSMLVTTGGDEETGDEDPTFPPPTADGPGLPDLGSCETDLDCVLPAGTCLEQYGHCEGGMCEHGAADPGVPCDDADPCTDGDACDGEGFCIGVTIECTAPNAQGGSCVGGMCTGLECSAGWDDCNGDMNDGCETPLGTDSDCGSCSDACAGAAHASGSCMGGSCQYQCQSPWENCDGNWSNGCEIPTGVAHACNASGINQTSGCWTAYCGNSADPNATNFGTFYCMDCATCRSPGAGECQWCDHASGNFFPADACACGSYEDLTCS
;
A
#
# COMPACT_ATOMS: atom_id res chain seq x y z
N MET A 1 -44.01 54.04 24.20
CA MET A 1 -43.86 52.85 23.33
C MET A 1 -42.60 52.15 23.85
N GLY A 2 -42.66 51.37 24.94
CA GLY A 2 -43.15 49.97 25.03
C GLY A 2 -42.03 49.03 24.55
N GLY A 3 -41.51 48.04 25.27
CA GLY A 3 -41.72 47.47 26.61
C GLY A 3 -40.61 46.43 26.86
N GLN A 4 -40.05 46.39 28.07
CA GLN A 4 -40.03 45.26 29.02
C GLN A 4 -39.27 43.95 28.66
N ARG A 5 -38.23 43.73 29.48
CA ARG A 5 -37.67 42.51 30.08
C ARG A 5 -38.37 41.18 29.76
N ALA A 6 -37.56 40.15 29.46
CA ALA A 6 -37.93 38.74 29.65
C ALA A 6 -36.82 37.99 30.38
N TRP A 7 -37.20 37.39 31.51
CA TRP A 7 -36.50 36.33 32.25
C TRP A 7 -37.19 35.01 31.94
N THR A 8 -36.47 33.95 31.58
CA THR A 8 -36.90 32.54 31.76
C THR A 8 -35.64 31.66 31.78
N ARG A 9 -35.25 31.16 32.97
CA ARG A 9 -35.45 29.79 33.51
C ARG A 9 -34.59 28.69 32.85
N THR A 10 -33.54 28.31 33.57
CA THR A 10 -33.17 26.95 34.00
C THR A 10 -33.71 25.76 33.19
N GLY A 11 -32.80 24.98 32.61
CA GLY A 11 -33.01 23.60 32.17
C GLY A 11 -31.69 22.82 32.22
N ALA A 12 -31.57 21.94 33.21
CA ALA A 12 -30.45 21.02 33.41
C ALA A 12 -30.45 19.89 32.36
N PRO A 13 -29.30 19.23 32.11
CA PRO A 13 -29.18 18.19 31.09
C PRO A 13 -29.82 16.87 31.51
N LEU A 14 -30.43 16.20 30.53
CA LEU A 14 -31.08 14.90 30.65
C LEU A 14 -30.00 13.80 30.74
N LEU A 15 -29.88 13.17 31.90
CA LEU A 15 -29.15 11.91 32.08
C LEU A 15 -29.91 10.79 31.36
N LEU A 16 -29.29 10.15 30.37
CA LEU A 16 -29.74 8.85 29.86
C LEU A 16 -28.91 7.76 30.55
N ALA A 17 -29.51 7.16 31.58
CA ALA A 17 -28.99 5.96 32.24
C ALA A 17 -29.25 4.75 31.34
N LEU A 18 -28.18 4.15 30.81
CA LEU A 18 -28.24 2.84 30.18
C LEU A 18 -28.24 1.77 31.28
N VAL A 19 -29.34 1.03 31.37
CA VAL A 19 -29.56 -0.03 32.36
C VAL A 19 -28.71 -1.24 32.02
N VAL A 20 -27.87 -1.61 32.98
CA VAL A 20 -27.17 -2.90 33.08
C VAL A 20 -28.21 -4.00 33.30
N GLY A 21 -28.34 -4.91 32.34
CA GLY A 21 -29.08 -6.17 32.48
C GLY A 21 -28.10 -7.32 32.71
N CYS A 22 -28.04 -7.80 33.95
CA CYS A 22 -27.36 -9.05 34.30
C CYS A 22 -28.35 -10.21 34.09
N ALA A 23 -27.95 -11.22 33.31
CA ALA A 23 -28.63 -12.52 33.28
C ALA A 23 -27.59 -13.64 33.44
N THR A 24 -27.86 -14.43 34.46
CA THR A 24 -27.10 -15.54 35.03
C THR A 24 -27.09 -16.80 34.15
N GLY A 25 -25.92 -17.43 34.05
CA GLY A 25 -25.68 -18.82 34.44
C GLY A 25 -26.21 -19.95 33.55
N GLY A 26 -25.29 -20.82 33.12
CA GLY A 26 -25.61 -22.18 32.68
C GLY A 26 -24.51 -22.83 31.83
N GLU A 27 -23.53 -23.45 32.48
CA GLU A 27 -22.73 -24.52 31.85
C GLU A 27 -23.60 -25.78 31.67
N PRO A 28 -23.26 -26.66 30.71
CA PRO A 28 -22.57 -27.87 31.15
C PRO A 28 -21.42 -28.32 30.23
N ASP A 29 -20.43 -28.93 30.88
CA ASP A 29 -19.37 -29.75 30.29
C ASP A 29 -19.86 -31.21 30.09
N PHE A 30 -19.14 -31.93 29.23
CA PHE A 30 -19.02 -33.39 29.02
C PHE A 30 -19.68 -34.08 27.80
N THR A 31 -18.77 -34.59 26.96
CA THR A 31 -18.69 -35.91 26.28
C THR A 31 -18.91 -36.03 24.76
N SER A 32 -17.78 -36.27 24.08
CA SER A 32 -17.49 -37.27 23.02
C SER A 32 -18.48 -37.54 21.87
N ASN A 33 -18.02 -37.30 20.64
CA ASN A 33 -17.86 -38.28 19.54
C ASN A 33 -17.36 -37.51 18.30
N ALA A 34 -16.15 -37.74 17.76
CA ALA A 34 -15.77 -38.86 16.91
C ALA A 34 -16.72 -39.02 15.70
N TYR A 35 -16.32 -38.49 14.54
CA TYR A 35 -16.72 -39.01 13.24
C TYR A 35 -15.47 -39.24 12.39
N ASP A 36 -15.25 -40.53 12.14
CA ASP A 36 -14.32 -41.15 11.20
C ASP A 36 -14.51 -40.63 9.77
N GLY A 37 -13.39 -40.33 9.11
CA GLY A 37 -12.81 -41.17 8.05
C GLY A 37 -13.61 -41.43 6.76
N PRO A 38 -12.98 -41.29 5.58
CA PRO A 38 -13.57 -41.66 4.29
C PRO A 38 -13.46 -43.18 4.07
N SER A 39 -14.31 -43.75 3.20
CA SER A 39 -14.08 -45.10 2.67
C SER A 39 -14.47 -45.26 1.21
N PRO A 40 -13.81 -46.20 0.50
CA PRO A 40 -13.79 -46.34 -0.95
C PRO A 40 -14.72 -47.46 -1.44
N ALA A 41 -14.92 -47.53 -2.76
CA ALA A 41 -15.38 -48.75 -3.41
C ALA A 41 -14.76 -48.84 -4.83
N ASP A 42 -13.76 -49.71 -4.94
CA ASP A 42 -13.49 -50.50 -6.14
C ASP A 42 -14.62 -51.51 -6.34
N ASP A 43 -14.98 -51.78 -7.61
CA ASP A 43 -14.97 -53.14 -8.19
C ASP A 43 -15.70 -53.17 -9.53
N GLY A 44 -15.10 -53.86 -10.51
CA GLY A 44 -15.88 -54.65 -11.45
C GLY A 44 -15.65 -54.41 -12.94
N ALA A 45 -14.45 -54.72 -13.43
CA ALA A 45 -14.29 -55.11 -14.83
C ALA A 45 -15.10 -56.39 -15.12
N THR A 46 -16.00 -56.34 -16.10
CA THR A 46 -16.51 -57.54 -16.78
C THR A 46 -16.39 -57.34 -18.30
N SER A 47 -15.54 -58.19 -18.88
CA SER A 47 -15.44 -58.44 -20.30
C SER A 47 -16.60 -59.32 -20.75
N MET A 48 -17.33 -58.93 -21.79
CA MET A 48 -18.02 -59.87 -22.69
C MET A 48 -17.99 -59.37 -24.14
N LEU A 49 -17.71 -60.33 -25.01
CA LEU A 49 -17.49 -60.32 -26.45
C LEU A 49 -18.74 -59.96 -27.30
N VAL A 50 -18.46 -59.33 -28.46
CA VAL A 50 -19.10 -59.48 -29.81
C VAL A 50 -20.55 -58.96 -29.92
N THR A 51 -20.89 -58.04 -30.84
CA THR A 51 -21.10 -58.28 -32.28
C THR A 51 -20.79 -57.08 -33.19
N THR A 52 -20.28 -57.40 -34.39
CA THR A 52 -20.23 -56.57 -35.59
C THR A 52 -21.61 -56.20 -36.16
N GLY A 53 -21.72 -54.99 -36.70
CA GLY A 53 -22.53 -54.68 -37.88
C GLY A 53 -23.81 -53.88 -37.66
N GLY A 54 -23.99 -52.82 -38.44
CA GLY A 54 -25.28 -52.19 -38.69
C GLY A 54 -25.26 -50.67 -38.64
N ASP A 55 -24.95 -50.06 -39.79
CA ASP A 55 -25.21 -48.66 -40.12
C ASP A 55 -26.67 -48.26 -39.84
N GLU A 56 -26.88 -47.05 -39.31
CA GLU A 56 -27.92 -46.13 -39.79
C GLU A 56 -27.71 -44.72 -39.20
N GLU A 57 -27.37 -43.81 -40.11
CA GLU A 57 -27.33 -42.35 -40.02
C GLU A 57 -28.70 -41.78 -39.60
N THR A 58 -28.72 -40.95 -38.56
CA THR A 58 -29.62 -39.79 -38.47
C THR A 58 -28.88 -38.65 -37.81
N GLY A 59 -28.56 -37.63 -38.60
CA GLY A 59 -27.90 -36.41 -38.18
C GLY A 59 -28.73 -35.57 -37.21
N ASP A 60 -28.05 -35.10 -36.18
CA ASP A 60 -28.43 -33.96 -35.34
C ASP A 60 -27.18 -33.06 -35.27
N GLU A 61 -27.16 -32.01 -36.10
CA GLU A 61 -26.07 -31.02 -36.16
C GLU A 61 -26.16 -30.08 -34.93
N ASP A 62 -25.39 -30.37 -33.88
CA ASP A 62 -25.14 -29.45 -32.77
C ASP A 62 -23.97 -28.50 -33.11
N PRO A 63 -24.16 -27.17 -33.20
CA PRO A 63 -23.12 -26.26 -33.64
C PRO A 63 -22.28 -25.78 -32.44
N THR A 64 -21.48 -26.66 -31.84
CA THR A 64 -20.41 -26.22 -30.93
C THR A 64 -19.15 -27.07 -31.06
N PHE A 65 -18.12 -26.44 -31.60
CA PHE A 65 -16.68 -26.76 -31.56
C PHE A 65 -16.22 -28.16 -32.06
N PRO A 66 -15.48 -28.22 -33.19
CA PRO A 66 -14.83 -29.47 -33.57
C PRO A 66 -13.75 -29.86 -32.53
N PRO A 67 -13.51 -31.17 -32.31
CA PRO A 67 -12.43 -31.62 -31.44
C PRO A 67 -11.07 -31.21 -32.03
N PRO A 68 -10.03 -30.96 -31.21
CA PRO A 68 -8.71 -30.66 -31.70
C PRO A 68 -8.20 -31.89 -32.48
N THR A 69 -8.03 -31.72 -33.79
CA THR A 69 -7.38 -32.73 -34.63
C THR A 69 -5.96 -32.91 -34.13
N ALA A 70 -5.54 -34.17 -33.96
CA ALA A 70 -4.21 -34.58 -33.52
C ALA A 70 -3.14 -34.44 -34.62
N ASP A 71 -3.31 -33.44 -35.48
CA ASP A 71 -2.32 -33.01 -36.45
C ASP A 71 -1.70 -31.74 -35.87
N GLY A 72 -0.37 -31.62 -35.92
CA GLY A 72 0.32 -30.35 -35.63
C GLY A 72 -0.20 -29.23 -36.55
N PRO A 73 0.40 -28.03 -36.56
CA PRO A 73 0.04 -27.02 -37.56
C PRO A 73 0.18 -27.67 -38.95
N GLY A 74 -0.95 -28.07 -39.53
CA GLY A 74 -1.00 -28.75 -40.80
C GLY A 74 -0.38 -27.79 -41.80
N LEU A 75 0.57 -28.29 -42.60
CA LEU A 75 1.09 -27.52 -43.72
C LEU A 75 -0.11 -26.92 -44.45
N PRO A 76 -0.13 -25.60 -44.71
CA PRO A 76 -1.27 -24.96 -45.33
C PRO A 76 -1.58 -25.70 -46.64
N ASP A 77 -2.85 -25.98 -46.90
CA ASP A 77 -3.29 -26.54 -48.19
C ASP A 77 -2.82 -25.57 -49.28
N LEU A 78 -1.70 -25.90 -49.93
CA LEU A 78 -1.02 -25.04 -50.91
C LEU A 78 -1.83 -24.92 -52.21
N GLY A 79 -3.02 -25.54 -52.27
CA GLY A 79 -3.94 -25.51 -53.38
C GLY A 79 -3.58 -26.51 -54.48
N SER A 80 -4.60 -26.86 -55.27
CA SER A 80 -4.41 -27.60 -56.52
C SER A 80 -4.00 -26.65 -57.64
N CYS A 81 -3.09 -27.08 -58.52
CA CYS A 81 -2.59 -26.29 -59.64
C CYS A 81 -2.67 -27.04 -60.98
N GLU A 82 -2.74 -26.31 -62.10
CA GLU A 82 -2.52 -26.87 -63.44
C GLU A 82 -1.18 -26.38 -64.04
N THR A 83 -0.68 -25.23 -63.60
CA THR A 83 0.58 -24.61 -64.03
C THR A 83 1.27 -23.87 -62.87
N ASP A 84 2.57 -23.58 -63.00
CA ASP A 84 3.34 -22.79 -62.02
C ASP A 84 2.73 -21.39 -61.75
N LEU A 85 1.95 -20.85 -62.69
CA LEU A 85 1.29 -19.55 -62.52
C LEU A 85 0.15 -19.60 -61.48
N ASP A 86 -0.35 -20.79 -61.17
CA ASP A 86 -1.38 -21.02 -60.14
C ASP A 86 -0.76 -21.06 -58.73
N CYS A 87 0.56 -21.22 -58.62
CA CYS A 87 1.29 -21.34 -57.36
C CYS A 87 1.88 -20.00 -56.93
N VAL A 88 0.99 -19.10 -56.47
CA VAL A 88 1.37 -17.78 -55.97
C VAL A 88 0.87 -17.58 -54.55
N LEU A 89 1.80 -17.44 -53.60
CA LEU A 89 1.49 -17.15 -52.21
C LEU A 89 1.45 -15.63 -51.94
N PRO A 90 0.67 -15.19 -50.93
CA PRO A 90 0.76 -13.82 -50.44
C PRO A 90 2.16 -13.55 -49.85
N ALA A 91 2.61 -12.30 -49.95
CA ALA A 91 3.85 -11.88 -49.29
C ALA A 91 3.74 -11.99 -47.77
N GLY A 92 4.86 -12.22 -47.08
CA GLY A 92 4.91 -12.37 -45.62
C GLY A 92 4.83 -13.82 -45.14
N THR A 93 4.67 -14.80 -46.04
CA THR A 93 4.92 -16.21 -45.74
C THR A 93 6.41 -16.52 -45.80
N CYS A 94 6.91 -17.44 -44.97
CA CYS A 94 8.27 -17.95 -45.09
C CYS A 94 8.46 -19.00 -46.20
N LEU A 95 7.65 -18.89 -47.24
CA LEU A 95 7.72 -19.66 -48.46
C LEU A 95 7.98 -18.70 -49.63
N GLU A 96 8.68 -19.17 -50.65
CA GLU A 96 8.89 -18.42 -51.88
C GLU A 96 7.54 -18.02 -52.50
N GLN A 97 7.45 -16.77 -52.99
CA GLN A 97 6.20 -16.23 -53.54
C GLN A 97 5.68 -17.03 -54.74
N TYR A 98 6.59 -17.59 -55.54
CA TYR A 98 6.27 -18.37 -56.73
C TYR A 98 6.71 -19.81 -56.51
N GLY A 99 5.77 -20.74 -56.61
CA GLY A 99 6.02 -22.17 -56.51
C GLY A 99 6.06 -22.88 -57.87
N HIS A 100 6.31 -24.18 -57.83
CA HIS A 100 6.24 -25.08 -58.98
C HIS A 100 5.04 -26.02 -58.86
N CYS A 101 4.35 -26.25 -59.97
CA CYS A 101 3.22 -27.17 -60.01
C CYS A 101 3.70 -28.58 -60.37
N GLU A 102 3.70 -29.50 -59.39
CA GLU A 102 4.07 -30.90 -59.60
C GLU A 102 2.96 -31.84 -59.13
N GLY A 103 2.52 -32.74 -60.01
CA GLY A 103 1.45 -33.69 -59.69
C GLY A 103 0.09 -33.07 -59.34
N GLY A 104 -0.14 -31.82 -59.74
CA GLY A 104 -1.36 -31.06 -59.44
C GLY A 104 -1.36 -30.35 -58.08
N MET A 105 -0.20 -30.27 -57.42
CA MET A 105 0.00 -29.61 -56.13
C MET A 105 1.11 -28.56 -56.25
N CYS A 106 0.97 -27.45 -55.53
CA CYS A 106 2.00 -26.42 -55.49
C CYS A 106 3.11 -26.77 -54.49
N GLU A 107 4.35 -26.76 -54.96
CA GLU A 107 5.55 -26.83 -54.13
C GLU A 107 6.21 -25.45 -54.04
N HIS A 108 6.50 -24.98 -52.82
CA HIS A 108 7.18 -23.71 -52.58
C HIS A 108 8.48 -23.96 -51.82
N GLY A 109 9.58 -23.32 -52.24
CA GLY A 109 10.82 -23.30 -51.47
C GLY A 109 10.67 -22.50 -50.17
N ALA A 110 11.58 -22.68 -49.22
CA ALA A 110 11.66 -21.80 -48.06
C ALA A 110 12.15 -20.42 -48.50
N ALA A 111 11.54 -19.37 -47.96
CA ALA A 111 12.04 -18.01 -48.16
C ALA A 111 13.44 -17.85 -47.56
N ASP A 112 14.25 -16.97 -48.15
CA ASP A 112 15.58 -16.67 -47.64
C ASP A 112 15.55 -16.21 -46.15
N PRO A 113 16.58 -16.52 -45.35
CA PRO A 113 16.68 -16.02 -43.99
C PRO A 113 16.61 -14.49 -43.92
N GLY A 114 15.84 -13.96 -42.96
CA GLY A 114 15.69 -12.51 -42.76
C GLY A 114 14.58 -11.85 -43.57
N VAL A 115 13.86 -12.59 -44.41
CA VAL A 115 12.63 -12.09 -45.06
C VAL A 115 11.60 -11.76 -43.97
N PRO A 116 11.00 -10.55 -43.98
CA PRO A 116 9.98 -10.18 -43.00
C PRO A 116 8.75 -11.09 -43.12
N CYS A 117 8.26 -11.55 -41.98
CA CYS A 117 7.05 -12.36 -41.84
C CYS A 117 6.30 -11.95 -40.57
N ASP A 118 5.24 -12.68 -40.21
CA ASP A 118 4.50 -12.50 -38.95
C ASP A 118 4.23 -13.90 -38.38
N ASP A 119 4.74 -14.20 -37.19
CA ASP A 119 4.55 -15.51 -36.53
C ASP A 119 3.24 -15.58 -35.73
N ALA A 120 2.46 -14.50 -35.77
CA ALA A 120 1.22 -14.28 -35.04
C ALA A 120 1.36 -14.35 -33.50
N ASP A 121 2.58 -14.37 -32.97
CA ASP A 121 2.86 -14.16 -31.55
C ASP A 121 3.08 -12.67 -31.30
N PRO A 122 2.13 -11.96 -30.66
CA PRO A 122 2.33 -10.54 -30.38
C PRO A 122 3.44 -10.29 -29.34
N CYS A 123 3.97 -11.33 -28.69
CA CYS A 123 5.05 -11.26 -27.70
C CYS A 123 6.44 -11.54 -28.25
N THR A 124 6.58 -11.55 -29.58
CA THR A 124 7.85 -11.54 -30.30
C THR A 124 7.97 -10.23 -31.10
N ASP A 125 9.21 -9.79 -31.36
CA ASP A 125 9.54 -8.67 -32.23
C ASP A 125 10.57 -9.10 -33.27
N GLY A 126 10.59 -8.39 -34.40
CA GLY A 126 11.56 -8.63 -35.47
C GLY A 126 11.35 -9.95 -36.21
N ASP A 127 10.10 -10.36 -36.39
CA ASP A 127 9.70 -11.57 -37.10
C ASP A 127 10.38 -11.71 -38.46
N ALA A 128 11.12 -12.81 -38.60
CA ALA A 128 11.86 -13.10 -39.81
C ALA A 128 11.90 -14.59 -40.10
N CYS A 129 11.99 -14.91 -41.38
CA CYS A 129 12.17 -16.28 -41.83
C CYS A 129 13.54 -16.82 -41.44
N ASP A 130 13.59 -18.09 -41.04
CA ASP A 130 14.83 -18.78 -40.66
C ASP A 130 15.57 -19.46 -41.83
N GLY A 131 14.95 -19.51 -43.02
CA GLY A 131 15.45 -20.23 -44.19
C GLY A 131 15.00 -21.69 -44.29
N GLU A 132 14.25 -22.18 -43.30
CA GLU A 132 13.68 -23.53 -43.24
C GLU A 132 12.16 -23.52 -43.39
N GLY A 133 11.57 -22.32 -43.58
CA GLY A 133 10.14 -22.14 -43.80
C GLY A 133 9.38 -21.68 -42.56
N PHE A 134 10.07 -21.40 -41.44
CA PHE A 134 9.44 -20.93 -40.21
C PHE A 134 9.60 -19.42 -40.07
N CYS A 135 8.52 -18.78 -39.66
CA CYS A 135 8.56 -17.42 -39.16
C CYS A 135 8.85 -17.48 -37.66
N ILE A 136 9.93 -16.82 -37.23
CA ILE A 136 10.30 -16.74 -35.83
C ILE A 136 10.64 -15.28 -35.49
N GLY A 137 10.16 -14.81 -34.36
CA GLY A 137 10.60 -13.54 -33.78
C GLY A 137 11.50 -13.71 -32.55
N VAL A 138 11.89 -12.58 -31.97
CA VAL A 138 12.65 -12.48 -30.73
C VAL A 138 11.70 -12.13 -29.59
N THR A 139 11.69 -12.93 -28.52
CA THR A 139 10.82 -12.69 -27.36
C THR A 139 11.00 -11.27 -26.81
N ILE A 140 9.87 -10.59 -26.57
CA ILE A 140 9.82 -9.29 -25.91
C ILE A 140 10.20 -9.47 -24.44
N GLU A 141 11.34 -8.89 -24.06
CA GLU A 141 11.81 -8.84 -22.68
C GLU A 141 11.14 -7.68 -21.94
N CYS A 142 10.25 -7.99 -21.01
CA CYS A 142 9.54 -7.00 -20.20
C CYS A 142 10.40 -6.54 -19.03
N THR A 143 11.12 -5.44 -19.24
CA THR A 143 11.99 -4.82 -18.24
C THR A 143 11.66 -3.35 -18.07
N ALA A 144 11.74 -2.86 -16.83
CA ALA A 144 11.66 -1.45 -16.50
C ALA A 144 12.65 -1.12 -15.37
N PRO A 145 13.14 0.13 -15.26
CA PRO A 145 14.07 0.52 -14.20
C PRO A 145 13.54 0.18 -12.80
N ASN A 146 14.35 -0.51 -12.00
CA ASN A 146 14.02 -0.92 -10.63
C ASN A 146 12.74 -1.76 -10.48
N ALA A 147 12.22 -2.35 -11.57
CA ALA A 147 11.08 -3.25 -11.56
C ALA A 147 11.50 -4.69 -11.89
N GLN A 148 10.64 -5.65 -11.55
CA GLN A 148 10.86 -7.08 -11.75
C GLN A 148 9.53 -7.81 -12.02
N GLY A 149 9.59 -9.07 -12.45
CA GLY A 149 8.40 -9.92 -12.62
C GLY A 149 7.60 -9.70 -13.91
N GLY A 150 8.02 -8.78 -14.78
CA GLY A 150 7.36 -8.48 -16.04
C GLY A 150 7.20 -9.71 -16.95
N SER A 151 6.06 -9.80 -17.62
CA SER A 151 5.75 -10.83 -18.62
C SER A 151 4.94 -10.24 -19.76
N CYS A 152 5.19 -10.68 -20.98
CA CYS A 152 4.41 -10.26 -22.13
C CYS A 152 3.09 -11.05 -22.22
N VAL A 153 1.98 -10.35 -22.36
CA VAL A 153 0.66 -10.92 -22.61
C VAL A 153 -0.03 -10.10 -23.69
N GLY A 154 -0.32 -10.70 -24.84
CA GLY A 154 -1.01 -10.03 -25.95
C GLY A 154 -0.24 -8.83 -26.51
N GLY A 155 1.10 -8.91 -26.54
CA GLY A 155 1.99 -7.85 -27.01
C GLY A 155 2.14 -6.66 -26.06
N MET A 156 1.71 -6.81 -24.82
CA MET A 156 1.89 -5.81 -23.78
C MET A 156 2.66 -6.40 -22.61
N CYS A 157 3.60 -5.64 -22.08
CA CYS A 157 4.26 -5.98 -20.83
C CYS A 157 3.31 -5.76 -19.66
N THR A 158 3.15 -6.80 -18.84
CA THR A 158 2.26 -6.83 -17.67
C THR A 158 2.98 -7.48 -16.49
N GLY A 159 2.44 -7.33 -15.27
CA GLY A 159 2.97 -8.00 -14.08
C GLY A 159 4.32 -7.46 -13.58
N LEU A 160 4.74 -6.29 -14.06
CA LEU A 160 5.88 -5.58 -13.47
C LEU A 160 5.53 -5.11 -12.05
N GLU A 161 6.43 -5.37 -11.12
CA GLU A 161 6.36 -4.95 -9.72
C GLU A 161 7.66 -4.28 -9.32
N CYS A 162 7.59 -3.30 -8.43
CA CYS A 162 8.79 -2.65 -7.91
C CYS A 162 9.70 -3.63 -7.16
N SER A 163 11.00 -3.52 -7.43
CA SER A 163 12.02 -4.21 -6.65
C SER A 163 11.98 -3.71 -5.21
N ALA A 164 12.41 -4.56 -4.27
CA ALA A 164 12.45 -4.18 -2.86
C ALA A 164 13.22 -2.85 -2.64
N GLY A 165 12.59 -1.90 -1.95
CA GLY A 165 13.15 -0.58 -1.70
C GLY A 165 12.88 0.45 -2.78
N TRP A 166 11.99 0.18 -3.73
CA TRP A 166 11.53 1.12 -4.75
C TRP A 166 10.02 1.19 -4.80
N ASP A 167 9.49 2.32 -5.26
CA ASP A 167 8.06 2.55 -5.42
C ASP A 167 7.79 3.35 -6.72
N ASP A 168 6.63 3.09 -7.32
CA ASP A 168 6.12 3.79 -8.50
C ASP A 168 5.23 4.94 -8.01
N CYS A 169 5.81 6.14 -7.95
CA CYS A 169 5.12 7.30 -7.36
C CYS A 169 4.29 8.11 -8.36
N ASN A 170 4.54 7.94 -9.65
CA ASN A 170 3.78 8.61 -10.71
C ASN A 170 2.64 7.72 -11.25
N GLY A 171 2.65 6.42 -10.92
CA GLY A 171 1.71 5.41 -11.40
C GLY A 171 1.99 4.93 -12.82
N ASP A 172 3.19 5.16 -13.35
CA ASP A 172 3.60 4.84 -14.72
C ASP A 172 4.76 3.83 -14.75
N MET A 173 4.40 2.55 -14.66
CA MET A 173 5.35 1.45 -14.75
C MET A 173 6.19 1.41 -16.06
N ASN A 174 5.90 2.24 -17.06
CA ASN A 174 6.74 2.35 -18.26
C ASN A 174 8.08 3.07 -17.99
N ASP A 175 8.13 4.03 -17.06
CA ASP A 175 9.40 4.63 -16.61
C ASP A 175 10.00 3.95 -15.36
N GLY A 176 9.23 3.03 -14.76
CA GLY A 176 9.70 1.99 -13.86
C GLY A 176 9.21 2.19 -12.44
N CYS A 177 10.14 2.07 -11.48
CA CYS A 177 9.92 2.51 -10.10
C CYS A 177 10.98 3.56 -9.77
N GLU A 178 10.56 4.81 -9.80
CA GLU A 178 11.46 5.97 -9.88
C GLU A 178 11.98 6.38 -8.50
N THR A 179 11.27 5.99 -7.44
CA THR A 179 11.50 6.52 -6.10
C THR A 179 12.15 5.49 -5.20
N PRO A 180 13.37 5.76 -4.68
CA PRO A 180 13.98 4.92 -3.66
C PRO A 180 13.28 5.12 -2.31
N LEU A 181 12.82 4.02 -1.72
CA LEU A 181 12.25 3.99 -0.38
C LEU A 181 13.33 3.90 0.70
N GLY A 182 12.93 4.16 1.95
CA GLY A 182 13.83 4.16 3.10
C GLY A 182 14.59 5.47 3.28
N THR A 183 14.18 6.53 2.58
CA THR A 183 14.71 7.89 2.76
C THR A 183 13.82 8.68 3.72
N ASP A 184 14.31 9.81 4.24
CA ASP A 184 13.50 10.67 5.11
C ASP A 184 12.31 11.32 4.38
N SER A 185 12.33 11.40 3.04
CA SER A 185 11.22 11.91 2.23
C SER A 185 10.22 10.83 1.81
N ASP A 186 10.68 9.58 1.67
CA ASP A 186 9.92 8.45 1.13
C ASP A 186 10.25 7.21 1.98
N CYS A 187 9.74 7.17 3.20
CA CYS A 187 10.21 6.21 4.18
C CYS A 187 9.62 4.81 3.99
N GLY A 188 8.28 4.69 4.07
CA GLY A 188 7.56 3.44 3.80
C GLY A 188 6.92 3.39 2.42
N SER A 189 6.60 4.54 1.84
CA SER A 189 5.98 4.68 0.52
C SER A 189 6.27 6.07 -0.06
N CYS A 190 5.85 6.29 -1.30
CA CYS A 190 5.83 7.61 -1.92
C CYS A 190 5.26 8.70 -1.00
N SER A 191 6.01 9.79 -0.84
CA SER A 191 5.60 10.96 -0.04
C SER A 191 5.34 10.67 1.46
N ASP A 192 5.76 9.52 1.97
CA ASP A 192 5.75 9.18 3.39
C ASP A 192 6.96 9.81 4.09
N ALA A 193 6.97 11.14 4.14
CA ALA A 193 8.07 11.89 4.70
C ALA A 193 8.08 11.84 6.22
N CYS A 194 9.24 11.57 6.81
CA CYS A 194 9.49 11.64 8.25
C CYS A 194 9.69 13.08 8.72
N ALA A 195 8.74 13.96 8.39
CA ALA A 195 8.72 15.32 8.91
C ALA A 195 8.50 15.27 10.42
N GLY A 196 9.46 15.76 11.19
CA GLY A 196 9.26 16.00 12.62
C GLY A 196 8.23 17.11 12.85
N ALA A 197 7.46 17.01 13.92
CA ALA A 197 6.62 18.10 14.42
C ALA A 197 7.47 19.13 15.20
N ALA A 198 6.83 20.04 15.95
CA ALA A 198 7.53 21.09 16.69
C ALA A 198 8.63 20.52 17.59
N HIS A 199 9.86 21.02 17.43
CA HIS A 199 11.04 20.61 18.21
C HIS A 199 11.38 19.10 18.14
N ALA A 200 10.84 18.39 17.15
CA ALA A 200 11.18 17.01 16.85
C ALA A 200 11.91 16.93 15.50
N SER A 201 12.84 15.99 15.39
CA SER A 201 13.39 15.54 14.10
C SER A 201 12.90 14.13 13.82
N GLY A 202 12.41 13.88 12.61
CA GLY A 202 12.12 12.54 12.13
C GLY A 202 13.27 12.01 11.26
N SER A 203 13.45 10.70 11.28
CA SER A 203 14.39 10.00 10.41
C SER A 203 13.82 8.64 10.04
N CYS A 204 14.05 8.19 8.81
CA CYS A 204 13.61 6.89 8.36
C CYS A 204 14.55 5.79 8.86
N MET A 205 14.01 4.79 9.56
CA MET A 205 14.76 3.59 9.94
C MET A 205 13.91 2.35 9.69
N GLY A 206 14.40 1.46 8.82
CA GLY A 206 13.74 0.19 8.52
C GLY A 206 12.38 0.34 7.81
N GLY A 207 12.19 1.39 7.01
CA GLY A 207 10.92 1.67 6.33
C GLY A 207 9.83 2.24 7.25
N SER A 208 10.21 2.81 8.39
CA SER A 208 9.28 3.48 9.30
C SER A 208 9.91 4.73 9.91
N CYS A 209 9.10 5.78 10.04
CA CYS A 209 9.55 7.01 10.66
C CYS A 209 9.81 6.82 12.15
N GLN A 210 11.00 7.23 12.57
CA GLN A 210 11.43 7.30 13.95
C GLN A 210 11.61 8.77 14.30
N TYR A 211 11.25 9.15 15.51
CA TYR A 211 11.29 10.53 15.95
C TYR A 211 12.12 10.67 17.21
N GLN A 212 12.77 11.83 17.32
CA GLN A 212 13.52 12.22 18.51
C GLN A 212 13.32 13.71 18.76
N CYS A 213 13.33 14.09 20.03
CA CYS A 213 13.30 15.49 20.40
C CYS A 213 14.67 16.14 20.16
N GLN A 214 14.64 17.35 19.63
CA GLN A 214 15.82 18.19 19.52
C GLN A 214 16.17 18.68 20.92
N SER A 215 17.40 18.49 21.38
CA SER A 215 17.82 19.01 22.69
C SER A 215 17.62 20.54 22.76
N PRO A 216 17.07 21.09 23.85
CA PRO A 216 16.75 20.44 25.13
C PRO A 216 15.33 19.83 25.21
N TRP A 217 14.54 19.72 24.17
CA TRP A 217 13.12 19.38 24.26
C TRP A 217 12.81 17.92 24.66
N GLU A 218 11.64 17.70 25.27
CA GLU A 218 11.07 16.40 25.64
C GLU A 218 9.65 16.26 25.10
N ASN A 219 9.27 15.02 24.74
CA ASN A 219 7.91 14.65 24.39
C ASN A 219 7.24 14.07 25.64
N CYS A 220 6.37 14.86 26.28
CA CYS A 220 5.84 14.48 27.59
C CYS A 220 4.65 13.52 27.51
N ASP A 221 3.87 13.57 26.43
CA ASP A 221 2.65 12.76 26.26
C ASP A 221 2.88 11.51 25.39
N GLY A 222 4.06 11.38 24.80
CA GLY A 222 4.45 10.28 23.91
C GLY A 222 3.84 10.38 22.51
N ASN A 223 3.21 11.50 22.16
CA ASN A 223 2.59 11.72 20.87
C ASN A 223 3.54 12.50 19.96
N TRP A 224 3.99 11.88 18.88
CA TRP A 224 4.93 12.52 17.95
C TRP A 224 4.26 13.48 16.97
N SER A 225 2.93 13.43 16.84
CA SER A 225 2.18 14.27 15.90
C SER A 225 2.07 15.74 16.35
N ASN A 226 2.22 16.02 17.65
CA ASN A 226 2.26 17.37 18.22
C ASN A 226 3.68 17.83 18.62
N GLY A 227 4.67 16.95 18.59
CA GLY A 227 6.09 17.30 18.69
C GLY A 227 6.69 17.00 20.06
N CYS A 228 7.57 17.89 20.50
CA CYS A 228 8.19 17.85 21.82
C CYS A 228 7.83 19.16 22.52
N GLU A 229 7.11 19.06 23.63
CA GLU A 229 6.31 20.16 24.16
C GLU A 229 7.09 21.11 25.05
N ILE A 230 8.15 20.64 25.70
CA ILE A 230 8.89 21.44 26.70
C ILE A 230 10.41 21.19 26.67
N PRO A 231 11.24 22.12 27.17
CA PRO A 231 12.68 21.90 27.39
C PRO A 231 13.04 21.19 28.71
N THR A 232 13.96 20.22 28.66
CA THR A 232 14.70 19.61 29.78
C THR A 232 15.48 20.65 30.60
N GLY A 233 15.63 20.37 31.90
CA GLY A 233 16.63 21.03 32.74
C GLY A 233 16.13 22.17 33.62
N VAL A 234 14.83 22.45 33.64
CA VAL A 234 14.25 23.24 34.72
C VAL A 234 14.05 22.30 35.92
N ALA A 235 14.66 22.58 37.09
CA ALA A 235 14.50 21.73 38.27
C ALA A 235 13.25 22.15 39.05
N HIS A 236 12.33 21.21 39.31
CA HIS A 236 10.98 21.52 39.80
C HIS A 236 10.75 20.98 41.22
N ALA A 237 10.69 21.87 42.22
CA ALA A 237 10.23 21.49 43.56
C ALA A 237 9.66 22.69 44.33
N CYS A 238 8.44 22.55 44.82
CA CYS A 238 7.92 23.36 45.92
C CYS A 238 8.39 22.75 47.25
N ASN A 239 8.82 23.57 48.22
CA ASN A 239 9.07 23.10 49.59
C ASN A 239 8.13 23.81 50.59
N ALA A 240 8.15 23.37 51.86
CA ALA A 240 7.28 23.90 52.91
C ALA A 240 7.46 25.42 53.18
N SER A 241 8.54 26.03 52.69
CA SER A 241 8.85 27.47 52.78
C SER A 241 8.56 28.23 51.48
N GLY A 242 8.00 27.59 50.46
CA GLY A 242 7.83 28.15 49.12
C GLY A 242 8.94 27.71 48.15
N ILE A 243 9.37 28.64 47.30
CA ILE A 243 10.30 28.41 46.18
C ILE A 243 11.65 27.85 46.69
N ASN A 244 12.15 26.76 46.09
CA ASN A 244 13.57 26.39 46.24
C ASN A 244 14.43 27.45 45.53
N GLN A 245 15.54 27.93 46.11
CA GLN A 245 16.38 28.97 45.51
C GLN A 245 16.95 28.61 44.11
N THR A 246 16.81 27.36 43.68
CA THR A 246 17.18 26.88 42.34
C THR A 246 16.00 26.55 41.41
N SER A 247 14.75 26.81 41.83
CA SER A 247 13.51 26.53 41.09
C SER A 247 12.66 27.81 40.97
N GLY A 248 11.85 27.98 39.93
CA GLY A 248 10.95 29.13 39.77
C GLY A 248 9.47 28.78 40.00
N CYS A 249 8.61 29.81 40.10
CA CYS A 249 7.15 29.66 39.97
C CYS A 249 6.77 29.39 38.50
N TRP A 250 5.61 28.75 38.25
CA TRP A 250 5.00 28.59 36.91
C TRP A 250 5.91 27.97 35.87
N THR A 251 6.53 26.83 36.21
CA THR A 251 7.42 26.11 35.29
C THR A 251 6.70 24.89 34.71
N ALA A 252 6.81 24.69 33.40
CA ALA A 252 6.31 23.51 32.71
C ALA A 252 7.30 22.34 32.83
N TYR A 253 6.80 21.10 32.98
CA TYR A 253 7.62 19.88 33.09
C TYR A 253 6.93 18.60 32.60
N CYS A 254 7.74 17.62 32.21
CA CYS A 254 7.31 16.30 31.79
C CYS A 254 7.25 15.34 32.99
N GLY A 255 6.29 14.41 32.94
CA GLY A 255 6.17 13.32 33.91
C GLY A 255 4.89 13.38 34.74
N ASN A 256 4.80 12.55 35.77
CA ASN A 256 3.61 12.44 36.61
C ASN A 256 3.91 13.10 37.96
N SER A 257 3.04 13.99 38.42
CA SER A 257 3.22 14.66 39.70
C SER A 257 2.17 14.27 40.70
N ALA A 258 2.62 13.77 41.84
CA ALA A 258 1.78 13.57 43.01
C ALA A 258 1.63 14.87 43.83
N ASP A 259 2.26 15.97 43.39
CA ASP A 259 2.12 17.25 44.05
C ASP A 259 0.69 17.77 43.80
N PRO A 260 -0.10 18.04 44.87
CA PRO A 260 -1.47 18.52 44.71
C PRO A 260 -1.56 19.88 44.02
N ASN A 261 -0.44 20.59 43.85
CA ASN A 261 -0.39 21.87 43.15
C ASN A 261 0.17 21.77 41.72
N ALA A 262 0.27 20.56 41.16
CA ALA A 262 0.55 20.37 39.75
C ALA A 262 -0.76 20.25 38.95
N THR A 263 -0.90 21.07 37.90
CA THR A 263 -2.03 21.01 36.96
C THR A 263 -1.58 20.34 35.67
N ASN A 264 -2.32 19.32 35.21
CA ASN A 264 -2.06 18.61 33.96
C ASN A 264 -2.85 19.24 32.81
N PHE A 265 -2.18 19.64 31.72
CA PHE A 265 -2.79 20.20 30.51
C PHE A 265 -2.88 19.21 29.34
N GLY A 266 -2.75 17.91 29.63
CA GLY A 266 -2.73 16.82 28.65
C GLY A 266 -1.31 16.55 28.16
N THR A 267 -0.63 17.59 27.69
CA THR A 267 0.69 17.46 27.04
C THR A 267 1.86 17.91 27.91
N PHE A 268 1.63 18.59 29.03
CA PHE A 268 2.66 18.92 30.04
C PHE A 268 1.99 19.24 31.38
N TYR A 269 2.79 19.31 32.46
CA TYR A 269 2.33 19.78 33.77
C TYR A 269 2.83 21.19 34.07
N CYS A 270 1.97 22.01 34.68
CA CYS A 270 2.34 23.31 35.24
C CYS A 270 2.34 23.23 36.76
N MET A 271 3.40 23.71 37.41
CA MET A 271 3.51 23.70 38.87
C MET A 271 3.12 25.05 39.47
N ASP A 272 2.25 25.02 40.50
CA ASP A 272 1.75 26.19 41.22
C ASP A 272 2.13 26.12 42.70
N CYS A 273 3.21 26.75 43.16
CA CYS A 273 3.47 26.77 44.61
C CYS A 273 2.48 27.74 45.28
N ALA A 274 1.89 27.39 46.43
CA ALA A 274 0.90 28.23 47.15
C ALA A 274 1.37 29.67 47.51
N THR A 275 2.67 29.95 47.38
CA THR A 275 3.31 31.27 47.55
C THR A 275 3.38 32.10 46.26
N CYS A 276 3.12 31.52 45.08
CA CYS A 276 3.18 32.14 43.77
C CYS A 276 1.91 32.98 43.48
N ARG A 277 1.66 34.01 44.28
CA ARG A 277 0.40 34.78 44.20
C ARG A 277 0.37 35.87 43.13
N SER A 278 1.52 36.30 42.61
CA SER A 278 1.68 37.22 41.46
C SER A 278 3.17 37.28 41.06
N PRO A 279 3.53 37.38 39.75
CA PRO A 279 4.93 37.56 39.35
C PRO A 279 5.50 38.85 39.89
N GLY A 280 6.65 38.78 40.57
CA GLY A 280 7.49 39.95 40.80
C GLY A 280 8.17 40.42 39.51
N ALA A 281 8.69 41.65 39.47
CA ALA A 281 9.52 42.11 38.34
C ALA A 281 10.69 41.17 38.12
N GLY A 282 10.82 40.66 36.88
CA GLY A 282 11.92 39.78 36.49
C GLY A 282 11.68 38.29 36.75
N GLU A 283 10.50 37.90 37.23
CA GLU A 283 10.12 36.48 37.34
C GLU A 283 9.41 36.04 36.05
N CYS A 284 9.97 35.04 35.35
CA CYS A 284 9.37 34.49 34.14
C CYS A 284 8.21 33.53 34.48
N GLN A 285 7.06 33.72 33.83
CA GLN A 285 5.92 32.79 33.86
C GLN A 285 5.93 31.95 32.59
N TRP A 286 6.11 30.63 32.72
CA TRP A 286 6.23 29.71 31.57
C TRP A 286 4.93 28.96 31.31
N CYS A 287 3.98 29.01 32.25
CA CYS A 287 2.65 28.46 32.08
C CYS A 287 1.60 29.23 32.91
N ASP A 288 0.36 29.28 32.41
CA ASP A 288 -0.78 29.87 33.12
C ASP A 288 -1.78 28.78 33.53
N HIS A 289 -2.05 28.66 34.83
CA HIS A 289 -3.02 27.73 35.39
C HIS A 289 -4.44 27.99 34.85
N ALA A 290 -4.85 29.25 34.73
CA ALA A 290 -6.23 29.59 34.35
C ALA A 290 -6.54 29.30 32.88
N SER A 291 -5.53 29.42 32.00
CA SER A 291 -5.71 29.28 30.55
C SER A 291 -5.07 28.02 29.94
N GLY A 292 -4.10 27.41 30.63
CA GLY A 292 -3.29 26.31 30.09
C GLY A 292 -2.26 26.73 29.05
N ASN A 293 -2.04 28.02 28.88
CA ASN A 293 -1.08 28.53 27.91
C ASN A 293 0.35 28.27 28.38
N PHE A 294 1.20 27.80 27.46
CA PHE A 294 2.64 27.68 27.62
C PHE A 294 3.34 28.88 26.97
N PHE A 295 4.39 29.38 27.62
CA PHE A 295 5.18 30.53 27.19
C PHE A 295 6.66 30.10 27.11
N PRO A 296 7.18 29.75 25.91
CA PRO A 296 8.57 29.33 25.76
C PRO A 296 9.55 30.50 26.04
N ALA A 297 10.75 30.17 26.53
CA ALA A 297 11.83 31.13 26.83
C ALA A 297 12.10 32.12 25.69
N ASP A 298 11.94 31.63 24.47
CA ASP A 298 12.29 32.34 23.24
C ASP A 298 11.26 33.42 22.87
N ALA A 299 10.03 33.32 23.41
CA ALA A 299 8.92 34.24 23.15
C ALA A 299 8.76 35.31 24.24
N CYS A 300 9.43 35.17 25.39
CA CYS A 300 9.20 36.06 26.53
C CYS A 300 10.53 36.41 27.22
N ALA A 301 10.94 37.69 27.13
CA ALA A 301 12.01 38.21 27.98
C ALA A 301 11.47 38.36 29.42
N CYS A 302 12.19 37.88 30.44
CA CYS A 302 11.80 38.09 31.85
C CYS A 302 11.81 39.60 32.17
N GLY A 303 10.68 40.27 31.98
CA GLY A 303 10.53 41.73 32.09
C GLY A 303 10.12 42.20 33.48
N SER A 304 10.47 43.44 33.80
CA SER A 304 10.08 44.13 35.03
C SER A 304 8.62 44.61 34.96
N TYR A 305 7.76 44.03 35.79
CA TYR A 305 6.40 44.43 36.16
C TYR A 305 5.46 44.88 35.03
N GLU A 306 4.43 44.05 34.87
CA GLU A 306 3.15 44.30 34.20
C GLU A 306 3.13 43.95 32.71
N ASP A 307 2.34 42.90 32.47
CA ASP A 307 2.00 42.29 31.18
C ASP A 307 3.10 41.45 30.55
N LEU A 308 2.90 40.13 30.62
CA LEU A 308 3.54 39.16 29.73
C LEU A 308 3.04 39.46 28.31
N THR A 309 3.58 40.46 27.64
CA THR A 309 3.39 40.59 26.19
C THR A 309 4.32 39.59 25.52
N CYS A 310 3.89 38.33 25.45
CA CYS A 310 4.50 37.35 24.57
C CYS A 310 3.95 37.61 23.15
N SER A 311 4.83 38.00 22.22
CA SER A 311 4.50 38.34 20.83
C SER A 311 4.50 37.14 19.92
#